data_AF-A0A1B6GVB5-F1
#
_entry.id   AF-A0A1B6GVB5-F1
#
_cell.length_a   1.000
_cell.length_b   1.000
_cell.length_c   1.000
_cell.angle_alpha   90.00
_cell.angle_beta   90.00
_cell.angle_gamma   90.00
#
_symmetry.space_group_name_H-M   'P 1'
#
loop_
_entity.id
_entity.type
_entity.pdbx_description
1 polymer ?
#
loop_
_entity_poly.entity_id
_entity_poly.type
_entity_poly.pdbx_seq_one_letter_code
_entity_poly.pdbx_strand_id
1 'polypeptide(L)'
;YLEPLRLYSKETVTLELPGELTIFDIDWLSVYNVETKENYGSVIVPDNPNVPPSLVKIIPHKSSLPNCLQLHKDFQVSWEIFGPQITIQLVGQVGEDHYLAFGLSGAPDKTQMLGSDVAIAY
;
A
#
# COMPACT_ATOMS: atom_id res chain seq x y z
N TYR A 1 -0.70 10.58 15.15
CA TYR A 1 -0.39 11.98 15.51
C TYR A 1 -0.24 12.71 14.19
N LEU A 2 -1.09 13.69 13.89
CA LEU A 2 -0.97 14.45 12.63
C LEU A 2 -0.01 15.62 12.90
N GLU A 3 1.13 15.62 12.23
CA GLU A 3 2.01 16.79 12.26
C GLU A 3 1.35 17.94 11.47
N PRO A 4 1.37 19.16 12.01
CA PRO A 4 0.84 20.31 11.29
C PRO A 4 1.61 20.51 9.99
N LEU A 5 0.87 20.80 8.91
CA LEU A 5 1.46 21.09 7.61
C LEU A 5 2.40 22.30 7.71
N ARG A 6 3.58 22.18 7.11
CA ARG A 6 4.54 23.30 7.00
C ARG A 6 4.04 24.35 6.02
N LEU A 7 4.67 25.53 6.05
CA LEU A 7 4.48 26.53 5.01
C LEU A 7 5.02 26.00 3.66
N TYR A 8 4.20 26.06 2.61
CA TYR A 8 4.58 25.75 1.23
C TYR A 8 4.69 27.05 0.43
N SER A 9 5.80 27.26 -0.29
CA SER A 9 6.01 28.47 -1.10
C SER A 9 6.45 28.13 -2.51
N LYS A 10 5.55 28.34 -3.49
CA LYS A 10 5.77 27.99 -4.91
C LYS A 10 6.15 26.52 -5.13
N GLU A 11 5.67 25.64 -4.27
CA GLU A 11 5.88 24.20 -4.34
C GLU A 11 4.62 23.51 -4.85
N THR A 12 4.79 22.44 -5.64
CA THR A 12 3.70 21.53 -5.98
C THR A 12 3.42 20.61 -4.80
N VAL A 13 2.17 20.56 -4.36
CA VAL A 13 1.71 19.62 -3.33
C VAL A 13 1.01 18.46 -4.02
N THR A 14 1.46 17.23 -3.74
CA THR A 14 0.81 16.01 -4.20
C THR A 14 -0.06 15.47 -3.07
N LEU A 15 -1.34 15.26 -3.35
CA LEU A 15 -2.30 14.69 -2.41
C LEU A 15 -2.73 13.32 -2.94
N GLU A 16 -2.74 12.34 -2.06
CA GLU A 16 -3.28 11.00 -2.34
C GLU A 16 -4.69 10.91 -1.74
N LEU A 17 -5.65 10.46 -2.53
CA LEU A 17 -7.01 10.26 -2.04
C LEU A 17 -7.03 9.09 -1.05
N PRO A 18 -7.82 9.18 0.05
CA PRO A 18 -7.82 8.14 1.06
C PRO A 18 -8.54 6.87 0.58
N GLY A 19 -8.00 5.72 0.95
CA GLY A 19 -8.59 4.40 0.67
C GLY A 19 -8.61 4.09 -0.82
N GLU A 20 -9.75 3.62 -1.31
CA GLU A 20 -9.95 3.21 -2.71
C GLU A 20 -10.62 4.31 -3.55
N LEU A 21 -10.69 5.56 -3.05
CA LEU A 21 -11.30 6.66 -3.78
C LEU A 21 -10.45 7.05 -4.99
N THR A 22 -11.11 7.21 -6.12
CA THR A 22 -10.51 7.68 -7.37
C THR A 22 -11.01 9.08 -7.70
N ILE A 23 -10.36 9.72 -8.68
CA ILE A 23 -10.80 11.01 -9.22
C ILE A 23 -12.21 10.95 -9.84
N PHE A 24 -12.72 9.75 -10.14
CA PHE A 24 -14.07 9.54 -10.67
C PHE A 24 -15.14 9.43 -9.57
N ASP A 25 -14.73 9.29 -8.31
CA ASP A 25 -15.63 9.19 -7.16
C ASP A 25 -15.87 10.53 -6.46
N ILE A 26 -15.23 11.61 -6.94
CA ILE A 26 -15.28 12.94 -6.33
C ILE A 26 -15.63 14.01 -7.37
N ASP A 27 -16.47 14.96 -6.98
CA ASP A 27 -16.89 16.08 -7.85
C ASP A 27 -16.01 17.33 -7.67
N TRP A 28 -15.40 17.49 -6.49
CA TRP A 28 -14.62 18.67 -6.14
C TRP A 28 -13.60 18.37 -5.04
N LEU A 29 -12.56 19.21 -4.98
CA LEU A 29 -11.57 19.24 -3.89
C LEU A 29 -11.55 20.65 -3.31
N SER A 30 -11.63 20.80 -1.98
CA SER A 30 -11.56 22.12 -1.34
C SER A 30 -10.69 22.14 -0.08
N VAL A 31 -10.13 23.32 0.19
CA VAL A 31 -9.48 23.63 1.47
C VAL A 31 -10.53 24.33 2.33
N TYR A 32 -11.08 23.59 3.29
CA TYR A 32 -12.22 24.03 4.10
C TYR A 32 -11.87 24.08 5.57
N ASN A 33 -12.30 25.15 6.25
CA ASN A 33 -12.25 25.24 7.71
C ASN A 33 -13.57 24.79 8.30
N VAL A 34 -13.56 23.68 9.04
CA VAL A 34 -14.75 23.09 9.65
C VAL A 34 -15.32 23.96 10.77
N GLU A 35 -14.47 24.67 11.53
CA GLU A 35 -14.88 25.47 12.68
C GLU A 35 -15.57 26.77 12.23
N THR A 36 -14.95 27.50 11.31
CA THR A 36 -15.50 28.78 10.80
C THR A 36 -16.52 28.60 9.67
N LYS A 37 -16.62 27.37 9.13
CA LYS A 37 -17.44 27.01 7.96
C LYS A 37 -17.06 27.74 6.67
N GLU A 38 -15.79 28.10 6.53
CA GLU A 38 -15.27 28.86 5.40
C GLU A 38 -14.53 27.99 4.39
N ASN A 39 -14.73 28.28 3.10
CA ASN A 39 -13.99 27.66 2.00
C ASN A 39 -12.88 28.62 1.55
N TYR A 40 -11.62 28.22 1.71
CA TYR A 40 -10.45 29.00 1.28
C TYR A 40 -10.11 28.81 -0.19
N GLY A 41 -10.74 27.86 -0.86
CA GLY A 41 -10.58 27.60 -2.28
C GLY A 41 -10.99 26.19 -2.64
N SER A 42 -11.62 26.04 -3.81
CA SER A 42 -12.03 24.75 -4.33
C SER A 42 -11.75 24.64 -5.83
N VAL A 43 -11.47 23.42 -6.26
CA VAL A 43 -11.39 23.04 -7.67
C VAL A 43 -12.47 22.01 -7.95
N ILE A 44 -13.14 22.14 -9.09
CA ILE A 44 -14.16 21.20 -9.56
C ILE A 44 -13.45 20.19 -10.47
N VAL A 45 -13.74 18.91 -10.26
CA VAL A 45 -13.24 17.84 -11.13
C VAL A 45 -14.11 17.83 -12.39
N PRO A 46 -13.53 17.87 -13.61
CA PRO A 46 -14.30 17.81 -14.84
C PRO A 46 -15.02 16.46 -14.96
N ASP A 47 -16.21 16.44 -15.58
CA ASP A 47 -17.02 15.21 -15.77
C ASP A 47 -16.28 14.10 -16.55
N ASN A 48 -15.30 14.47 -17.37
CA ASN A 48 -14.54 13.53 -18.20
C ASN A 48 -13.04 13.87 -18.16
N PRO A 49 -12.38 13.66 -16.99
CA PRO A 49 -11.00 14.09 -16.80
C PRO A 49 -10.07 13.22 -17.66
N ASN A 50 -9.14 13.85 -18.36
CA ASN A 50 -8.10 13.13 -19.12
C ASN A 50 -7.00 12.66 -18.15
N VAL A 51 -7.30 11.60 -17.39
CA VAL A 51 -6.39 11.03 -16.40
C VAL A 51 -5.32 10.23 -17.14
N PRO A 52 -4.03 10.60 -17.04
CA PRO A 52 -2.98 9.79 -17.63
C PRO A 52 -2.99 8.39 -16.99
N PRO A 53 -2.62 7.35 -17.74
CA PRO A 53 -2.50 6.00 -17.18
C PRO A 53 -1.57 6.04 -15.97
N SER A 54 -1.88 5.23 -14.96
CA SER A 54 -1.04 5.13 -13.78
C SER A 54 0.41 4.88 -14.19
N LEU A 55 1.33 5.69 -13.63
CA LEU A 55 2.77 5.46 -13.76
C LEU A 55 3.19 4.19 -13.00
N VAL A 56 2.30 3.65 -12.15
CA VAL A 56 2.51 2.38 -11.46
C VAL A 56 2.41 1.26 -12.48
N LYS A 57 3.54 0.63 -12.75
CA LYS A 57 3.62 -0.55 -13.60
C LYS A 57 3.18 -1.77 -12.81
N ILE A 58 1.97 -2.26 -13.08
CA ILE A 58 1.51 -3.54 -12.53
C ILE A 58 2.35 -4.64 -13.16
N ILE A 59 3.11 -5.37 -12.33
CA ILE A 59 3.82 -6.58 -12.74
C ILE A 59 2.85 -7.74 -12.49
N PRO A 60 2.20 -8.31 -13.53
CA PRO A 60 1.27 -9.40 -13.33
C PRO A 60 2.03 -10.62 -12.81
N HIS A 61 1.73 -11.02 -11.58
CA HIS A 61 2.23 -12.26 -11.01
C HIS A 61 1.07 -13.22 -10.79
N LYS A 62 1.18 -14.42 -11.34
CA LYS A 62 0.25 -15.51 -11.05
C LYS A 62 1.02 -16.60 -10.33
N SER A 63 0.66 -16.82 -9.07
CA SER A 63 1.22 -17.93 -8.31
C SER A 63 0.75 -19.26 -8.90
N SER A 64 1.64 -20.24 -8.93
CA SER A 64 1.31 -21.62 -9.30
C SER A 64 0.79 -22.44 -8.12
N LEU A 65 0.85 -21.90 -6.89
CA LEU A 65 0.41 -22.56 -5.67
C LEU A 65 -1.08 -22.26 -5.40
N PRO A 66 -1.82 -23.17 -4.73
CA PRO A 66 -3.28 -23.08 -4.58
C PRO A 66 -3.74 -21.99 -3.61
N ASN A 67 -2.91 -21.59 -2.63
CA ASN A 67 -3.23 -20.53 -1.68
C ASN A 67 -2.30 -19.33 -1.88
N CYS A 68 -2.84 -18.12 -1.79
CA CYS A 68 -2.08 -16.88 -1.89
C CYS A 68 -2.66 -15.82 -0.95
N LEU A 69 -1.78 -15.10 -0.25
CA LEU A 69 -2.12 -13.96 0.59
C LEU A 69 -1.12 -12.82 0.36
N GLN A 70 -1.65 -11.62 0.12
CA GLN A 70 -0.85 -10.40 0.07
C GLN A 70 -0.66 -9.86 1.49
N LEU A 71 0.59 -9.78 1.96
CA LEU A 71 0.94 -9.28 3.29
C LEU A 71 1.32 -7.79 3.29
N HIS A 72 1.78 -7.28 2.15
CA HIS A 72 2.10 -5.87 1.91
C HIS A 72 1.86 -5.53 0.44
N LYS A 73 1.77 -4.23 0.08
CA LYS A 73 1.58 -3.81 -1.32
C LYS A 73 2.62 -4.42 -2.27
N ASP A 74 3.84 -4.58 -1.78
CA ASP A 74 5.00 -5.12 -2.52
C ASP A 74 5.40 -6.53 -2.07
N PHE A 75 4.58 -7.22 -1.26
CA PHE A 75 4.93 -8.55 -0.74
C PHE A 75 3.72 -9.48 -0.66
N GLN A 76 3.82 -10.64 -1.31
CA GLN A 76 2.85 -11.71 -1.26
C GLN A 76 3.52 -13.03 -0.89
N VAL A 77 2.73 -13.88 -0.25
CA VAL A 77 3.11 -15.25 0.12
C VAL A 77 2.10 -16.19 -0.47
N SER A 78 2.58 -17.23 -1.13
CA SER A 78 1.76 -18.33 -1.63
C SER A 78 2.21 -19.65 -1.01
N TRP A 79 1.29 -20.58 -0.81
CA TRP A 79 1.62 -21.87 -0.22
C TRP A 79 0.78 -23.04 -0.72
N GLU A 80 1.40 -24.21 -0.68
CA GLU A 80 0.76 -25.52 -0.86
C GLU A 80 1.15 -26.42 0.32
N ILE A 81 0.20 -27.26 0.76
CA ILE A 81 0.46 -28.29 1.75
C ILE A 81 0.30 -29.63 1.05
N PHE A 82 1.37 -30.41 1.02
CA PHE A 82 1.39 -31.76 0.45
C PHE A 82 1.92 -32.76 1.48
N GLY A 83 0.99 -33.43 2.17
CA GLY A 83 1.31 -34.38 3.23
C GLY A 83 2.07 -33.70 4.39
N PRO A 84 3.28 -34.17 4.77
CA PRO A 84 4.07 -33.59 5.86
C PRO A 84 4.88 -32.36 5.43
N GLN A 85 4.78 -31.92 4.18
CA GLN A 85 5.58 -30.83 3.62
C GLN A 85 4.71 -29.62 3.31
N ILE A 86 5.24 -28.43 3.61
CA ILE A 86 4.68 -27.16 3.17
C ILE A 86 5.66 -26.50 2.19
N THR A 87 5.16 -26.14 1.02
CA THR A 87 5.90 -25.34 0.04
C THR A 87 5.43 -23.90 0.16
N ILE A 88 6.36 -23.00 0.44
CA ILE A 88 6.09 -21.56 0.56
C ILE A 88 6.84 -20.83 -0.55
N GLN A 89 6.14 -19.95 -1.26
CA GLN A 89 6.72 -19.07 -2.26
C GLN A 89 6.58 -17.63 -1.80
N LEU A 90 7.71 -16.93 -1.71
CA LEU A 90 7.78 -15.50 -1.40
C LEU A 90 7.97 -14.72 -2.70
N VAL A 91 7.14 -13.70 -2.93
CA VAL A 91 7.28 -12.83 -4.08
C VAL A 91 7.10 -11.40 -3.62
N GLY A 92 8.06 -10.54 -3.95
CA GLY A 92 7.95 -9.13 -3.66
C GLY A 92 8.84 -8.27 -4.55
N GLN A 93 8.55 -6.97 -4.57
CA GLN A 93 9.39 -5.98 -5.22
C GLN A 93 10.38 -5.45 -4.18
N VAL A 94 11.64 -5.85 -4.28
CA VAL A 94 12.69 -5.56 -3.29
C VAL A 94 13.70 -4.61 -3.93
N GLY A 95 13.89 -3.44 -3.32
CA GLY A 95 14.93 -2.48 -3.73
C GLY A 95 16.32 -2.90 -3.24
N GLU A 96 17.38 -2.21 -3.69
CA GLU A 96 18.78 -2.57 -3.39
C GLU A 96 19.10 -2.69 -1.89
N ASP A 97 18.45 -1.89 -1.04
CA ASP A 97 18.66 -1.87 0.42
C ASP A 97 17.51 -2.54 1.21
N HIS A 98 16.68 -3.36 0.57
CA HIS A 98 15.54 -4.03 1.22
C HIS A 98 15.72 -5.55 1.21
N TYR A 99 14.96 -6.23 2.07
CA TYR A 99 14.88 -7.69 2.09
C TYR A 99 13.45 -8.12 2.39
N LEU A 100 13.12 -9.37 2.06
CA LEU A 100 11.91 -10.04 2.49
C LEU A 100 12.24 -11.00 3.62
N ALA A 101 11.42 -11.00 4.66
CA ALA A 101 11.47 -11.99 5.71
C ALA A 101 10.08 -12.55 5.98
N PHE A 102 9.99 -13.88 6.09
CA PHE A 102 8.75 -14.57 6.41
C PHE A 102 9.04 -15.79 7.26
N GLY A 103 8.15 -16.06 8.22
CA GLY A 103 8.31 -17.19 9.10
C GLY A 103 7.35 -17.21 10.28
N LEU A 104 7.54 -18.18 11.16
CA LEU A 104 6.67 -18.42 12.30
C LEU A 104 7.03 -17.50 13.47
N SER A 105 6.00 -16.89 14.05
CA SER A 105 6.16 -16.03 15.23
C SER A 105 6.74 -16.80 16.42
N GLY A 106 7.67 -16.18 17.13
CA GLY A 106 8.18 -16.69 18.41
C GLY A 106 7.21 -16.55 19.59
N ALA A 107 6.10 -15.81 19.41
CA ALA A 107 5.05 -15.70 20.43
C ALA A 107 3.83 -16.58 20.08
N PRO A 108 3.19 -17.21 21.07
CA PRO A 108 2.09 -18.15 20.85
C PRO A 108 0.77 -17.48 20.44
N ASP A 109 0.59 -16.19 20.77
CA ASP A 109 -0.69 -15.48 20.71
C ASP A 109 -0.66 -14.22 19.84
N LYS A 110 0.52 -13.84 19.34
CA LYS A 110 0.69 -12.63 18.53
C LYS A 110 1.80 -12.80 17.51
N THR A 111 1.72 -12.05 16.43
CA THR A 111 2.80 -11.93 15.46
C THR A 111 3.90 -11.02 16.01
N GLN A 112 5.12 -11.53 16.12
CA GLN A 112 6.30 -10.74 16.43
C GLN A 112 7.50 -11.23 15.62
N MET A 113 8.56 -10.42 15.51
CA MET A 113 9.83 -10.85 14.92
C MET A 113 10.80 -11.46 15.94
N LEU A 114 10.77 -10.97 17.19
CA LEU A 114 11.71 -11.42 18.21
C LEU A 114 11.42 -12.89 18.58
N GLY A 115 12.44 -13.74 18.50
CA GLY A 115 12.33 -15.17 18.77
C GLY A 115 11.65 -15.99 17.67
N SER A 116 11.40 -15.38 16.50
CA SER A 116 10.74 -16.03 15.37
C SER A 116 11.71 -16.87 14.54
N ASP A 117 11.18 -17.93 13.93
CA ASP A 117 11.89 -18.74 12.96
C ASP A 117 11.60 -18.21 11.57
N VAL A 118 12.61 -17.62 10.92
CA VAL A 118 12.43 -16.79 9.71
C VAL A 118 13.37 -17.23 8.58
N ALA A 119 12.82 -17.27 7.37
CA ALA A 119 13.61 -17.30 6.14
C ALA A 119 13.74 -15.87 5.59
N ILE A 120 14.94 -15.52 5.12
CA ILE A 120 15.27 -14.21 4.56
C ILE A 120 15.64 -14.38 3.09
N ALA A 121 15.11 -13.50 2.23
CA ALA A 121 15.45 -13.39 0.82
C ALA A 121 15.80 -11.94 0.47
N TYR A 122 16.75 -11.76 -0.43
CA TYR A 122 17.24 -10.46 -0.91
C TYR A 122 17.33 -10.47 -2.44
#